data_AF-A0A5B1CE37-F1
#
_entry.id   AF-A0A5B1CE37-F1
#
_cell.length_a   1.000
_cell.length_b   1.000
_cell.length_c   1.000
_cell.angle_alpha   90.00
_cell.angle_beta   90.00
_cell.angle_gamma   90.00
#
_symmetry.space_group_name_H-M   'P 1'
#
loop_
_entity.id
_entity.type
_entity.pdbx_description
1 polymer ?
#
loop_
_entity_poly.entity_id
_entity_poly.type
_entity_poly.pdbx_seq_one_letter_code
_entity_poly.pdbx_strand_id
1 'polypeptide(L)' 'MQQIKIFKGVDTEIPEMERQINRWMRKSGAEIISIQSSLAPQPNKGTGPMNSFAGSDIMVVLHYQIDAPS' A
#
# COMPACT_ATOMS: atom_id res chain seq x y z
N MET A 1 17.91 -7.06 -10.43
CA MET A 1 16.75 -7.53 -11.27
C MET A 1 15.51 -6.71 -10.89
N GLN A 2 14.77 -6.18 -11.87
CA GLN A 2 13.54 -5.41 -11.60
C GLN A 2 12.38 -6.33 -11.18
N GLN A 3 11.62 -5.89 -10.17
CA GLN A 3 10.54 -6.65 -9.54
C GLN A 3 9.39 -5.71 -9.17
N ILE A 4 8.22 -6.32 -8.92
CA ILE A 4 7.03 -5.60 -8.46
C ILE A 4 6.53 -6.20 -7.15
N LYS A 5 6.14 -5.34 -6.21
CA LYS A 5 5.48 -5.72 -4.96
C LYS A 5 4.21 -4.92 -4.78
N ILE A 6 3.13 -5.63 -4.43
CA ILE A 6 1.82 -5.04 -4.21
C ILE A 6 1.51 -5.07 -2.71
N PHE A 7 1.02 -3.95 -2.20
CA PHE A 7 0.43 -3.81 -0.87
C PHE A 7 -1.04 -3.47 -1.06
N LYS A 8 -1.90 -4.17 -0.32
CA LYS A 8 -3.34 -3.90 -0.27
C LYS A 8 -3.71 -3.63 1.19
N GLY A 9 -4.52 -2.62 1.42
CA GLY A 9 -5.07 -2.28 2.73
C GLY A 9 -6.36 -1.48 2.59
N VAL A 10 -6.78 -0.87 3.68
CA VAL A 10 -7.93 0.05 3.74
C VAL A 10 -7.49 1.43 4.22
N ASP A 11 -8.24 2.47 3.88
CA ASP A 11 -7.95 3.87 4.22
C ASP A 11 -7.86 4.14 5.73
N THR A 12 -8.59 3.38 6.55
CA THR A 12 -8.50 3.44 8.01
C THR A 12 -7.19 2.88 8.58
N GLU A 13 -6.42 2.13 7.79
CA GLU A 13 -5.19 1.44 8.22
C GLU A 13 -3.92 1.98 7.55
N ILE A 14 -3.98 3.15 6.90
CA ILE A 14 -2.84 3.78 6.22
C ILE A 14 -1.58 3.81 7.09
N PRO A 15 -1.62 4.25 8.37
CA PRO A 15 -0.40 4.34 9.18
C PRO A 15 0.27 2.97 9.40
N GLU A 16 -0.51 1.89 9.45
CA GLU A 16 0.05 0.55 9.60
C GLU A 16 0.62 0.04 8.28
N MET A 17 -0.08 0.28 7.16
CA MET A 17 0.43 -0.06 5.83
C MET A 17 1.74 0.67 5.52
N GLU A 18 1.86 1.95 5.87
CA GLU A 18 3.10 2.73 5.77
C GLU A 18 4.24 2.10 6.57
N ARG A 19 3.98 1.67 7.81
CA ARG A 19 4.99 0.98 8.63
C ARG A 19 5.42 -0.34 7.98
N GLN A 20 4.49 -1.10 7.42
CA GLN A 20 4.81 -2.36 6.75
C GLN A 20 5.66 -2.15 5.50
N ILE A 21 5.28 -1.19 4.64
CA ILE A 21 6.04 -0.80 3.45
C ILE A 21 7.45 -0.36 3.84
N ASN A 22 7.57 0.57 4.80
CA ASN A 22 8.86 1.07 5.27
C ASN A 22 9.74 -0.02 5.91
N ARG A 23 9.15 -0.93 6.68
CA ARG A 23 9.88 -2.07 7.26
C ARG A 23 10.38 -3.01 6.17
N TRP A 24 9.57 -3.27 5.15
CA TRP A 24 9.95 -4.12 4.03
C TRP A 24 11.08 -3.49 3.21
N MET A 25 11.00 -2.20 2.88
CA MET A 25 12.05 -1.49 2.14
C MET A 25 13.39 -1.57 2.88
N ARG A 26 13.40 -1.31 4.21
CA ARG A 26 14.61 -1.41 5.03
C ARG A 26 15.21 -2.82 5.08
N LYS A 27 14.37 -3.85 5.19
CA LYS A 27 14.83 -5.24 5.31
C LYS A 27 15.30 -5.84 4.00
N SER A 28 14.69 -5.43 2.89
CA SER A 28 14.98 -6.00 1.56
C SER A 28 16.24 -5.43 0.93
N GLY A 29 16.66 -4.22 1.32
CA GLY A 29 17.72 -3.50 0.61
C GLY A 29 17.30 -3.12 -0.82
N ALA A 30 15.99 -3.16 -1.11
CA ALA A 30 15.46 -2.84 -2.43
C ALA A 30 15.63 -1.35 -2.73
N GLU A 31 16.10 -1.05 -3.93
CA GLU A 31 16.07 0.31 -4.47
C GLU A 31 14.73 0.53 -5.19
N ILE A 32 13.99 1.55 -4.77
CA ILE A 32 12.67 1.86 -5.32
C ILE A 32 12.82 2.68 -6.60
N ILE A 33 12.23 2.20 -7.69
CA ILE A 33 12.25 2.85 -8.99
C ILE A 33 11.00 3.70 -9.16
N SER A 34 9.82 3.15 -8.82
CA SER A 34 8.57 3.89 -8.85
C SER A 34 7.54 3.37 -7.85
N ILE A 35 6.63 4.26 -7.45
CA ILE A 35 5.52 3.98 -6.56
C ILE A 35 4.24 4.43 -7.26
N GLN A 36 3.26 3.53 -7.35
CA GLN A 36 1.95 3.80 -7.88
C GLN A 36 0.92 3.49 -6.80
N SER A 37 -0.13 4.30 -6.68
CA SER A 37 -1.22 4.03 -5.75
C SER A 37 -2.57 4.25 -6.42
N SER A 38 -3.56 3.46 -6.02
CA SER A 38 -4.96 3.64 -6.37
C SER A 38 -5.81 3.60 -5.11
N LEU A 39 -6.70 4.58 -4.96
CA LEU A 39 -7.71 4.63 -3.92
C LEU A 39 -9.04 4.20 -4.55
N ALA A 40 -9.69 3.19 -3.98
CA ALA A 40 -11.06 2.89 -4.36
C ALA A 40 -11.96 4.08 -4.02
N PRO A 41 -13.02 4.34 -4.82
CA PRO A 41 -14.00 5.36 -4.49
C PRO A 41 -14.54 5.13 -3.08
N GLN A 42 -14.61 6.19 -2.27
CA GLN A 42 -15.20 6.06 -0.94
C GLN A 42 -16.66 5.60 -1.08
N PRO A 43 -17.11 4.60 -0.31
CA PRO A 43 -18.51 4.23 -0.30
C PRO A 43 -19.32 5.48 0.08
N ASN A 44 -20.32 5.82 -0.75
CA ASN A 44 -21.18 6.98 -0.54
C ASN A 44 -21.59 7.04 0.93
N LYS A 45 -21.28 8.16 1.61
CA LYS A 45 -21.72 8.45 2.98
C LYS A 45 -23.25 8.55 3.00
N GLY A 46 -23.94 7.41 2.96
CA GLY A 46 -25.35 7.33 3.27
C GLY A 46 -25.53 7.75 4.72
N THR A 47 -26.46 8.67 4.98
CA THR A 47 -26.78 9.29 6.27
C THR A 47 -27.45 8.31 7.24
N GLY A 48 -26.83 7.15 7.46
CA GLY A 48 -27.31 6.09 8.35
C GLY A 48 -26.31 5.78 9.48
N PRO A 49 -26.76 5.54 10.72
CA PRO A 49 -25.89 5.33 11.89
C PRO A 49 -25.00 4.07 11.86
N MET A 50 -25.08 3.24 10.82
CA MET A 50 -24.24 2.03 10.63
C MET A 50 -23.08 2.20 9.63
N ASN A 51 -22.88 3.39 9.04
CA ASN A 51 -21.95 3.58 7.91
C ASN A 51 -20.50 3.95 8.28
N SER A 52 -20.11 3.91 9.56
CA SER A 52 -18.77 4.31 10.03
C SER A 52 -17.67 3.24 9.85
N PHE A 53 -18.00 2.05 9.33
CA PHE A 53 -17.07 0.92 9.20
C PHE A 53 -16.67 0.56 7.77
N ALA A 54 -17.18 1.26 6.75
CA ALA A 54 -16.86 0.98 5.37
C ALA A 54 -15.58 1.74 4.96
N GLY A 55 -14.42 1.17 5.28
CA GLY A 55 -13.13 1.68 4.80
C GLY A 55 -12.99 1.46 3.29
N SER A 56 -12.35 2.40 2.61
CA SER A 56 -12.08 2.31 1.17
C SER A 56 -10.83 1.48 0.93
N ASP A 57 -10.86 0.55 -0.03
CA ASP A 57 -9.67 -0.22 -0.42
C ASP A 57 -8.58 0.70 -0.97
N ILE A 58 -7.33 0.44 -0.58
CA ILE A 58 -6.13 1.09 -1.10
C ILE A 58 -5.19 0.02 -1.67
N MET A 59 -4.65 0.29 -2.85
CA MET A 59 -3.58 -0.50 -3.44
C MET A 59 -2.36 0.37 -3.66
N VAL A 60 -1.19 -0.12 -3.26
CA VAL A 60 0.12 0.48 -3.54
C VAL A 60 0.96 -0.55 -4.27
N VAL A 61 1.49 -0.17 -5.42
CA VAL A 61 2.37 -0.99 -6.25
C VAL A 61 3.75 -0.35 -6.23
N LEU A 62 4.75 -1.10 -5.78
CA LEU A 62 6.14 -0.72 -5.80
C LEU A 62 6.82 -1.44 -6.96
N HIS A 63 7.48 -0.68 -7.82
CA HIS A 63 8.47 -1.17 -8.77
C HIS A 63 9.84 -0.91 -8.19
N TYR A 64 10.63 -1.96 -8.04
CA TYR A 64 11.91 -1.90 -7.34
C TYR A 64 12.93 -2.81 -8.00
N GLN A 65 14.20 -2.65 -7.61
CA GLN A 65 15.26 -3.58 -7.95
C GLN A 65 15.95 -4.11 -6.70
N ILE A 66 16.31 -5.38 -6.75
CA ILE A 66 17.25 -6.00 -5.82
C ILE A 66 18.39 -6.57 -6.65
N ASP A 67 19.61 -6.20 -6.30
CA ASP A 67 20.79 -6.86 -6.83
C ASP A 67 20.94 -8.21 -6.14
N ALA A 68 21.12 -9.26 -6.93
CA ALA A 68 21.43 -10.56 -6.37
C ALA A 68 22.76 -10.40 -5.61
N PRO A 69 22.88 -10.94 -4.38
CA PRO A 69 24.16 -10.94 -3.70
C PRO A 69 25.18 -11.63 -4.62
N SER A 70 26.22 -10.88 -4.97
CA SER A 70 27.38 -11.34 -5.75
C SER A 70 28.18 -12.39 -5.00
#